data_AF-A0A151CJD3-F1
#
_entry.id   AF-A0A151CJD3-F1
#
_cell.length_a   1.000
_cell.length_b   1.000
_cell.length_c   1.000
_cell.angle_alpha   90.00
_cell.angle_beta   90.00
_cell.angle_gamma   90.00
#
_symmetry.space_group_name_H-M   'P 1'
#
loop_
_entity.id
_entity.type
_entity.pdbx_description
1 polymer ?
#
loop_
_entity_poly.entity_id
_entity_poly.type
_entity_poly.pdbx_seq_one_letter_code
_entity_poly.pdbx_strand_id
1 'polypeptide(L)'
;METFMIYAAGVTVGVFLLYFLGVALAPYAPDSVKDDHFECGLPASSAVPKKANFGFFVYAIMFIVADMTGLFFTLFVYSESKHSSLIASLFAIIMAVAVTIAMKEHKHAENS
;
A
#
# COMPACT_ATOMS: atom_id res chain seq x y z
N MET A 1 -3.31 -27.27 -5.25
CA MET A 1 -2.16 -26.60 -5.89
C MET A 1 -2.41 -26.36 -7.37
N GLU A 2 -2.87 -27.36 -8.12
CA GLU A 2 -3.18 -27.25 -9.56
C GLU A 2 -4.17 -26.10 -9.88
N THR A 3 -5.30 -26.02 -9.19
CA THR A 3 -6.30 -24.96 -9.43
C THR A 3 -5.78 -23.55 -9.17
N PHE A 4 -4.93 -23.37 -8.15
CA PHE A 4 -4.30 -22.08 -7.85
C PHE A 4 -3.37 -21.65 -8.98
N MET A 5 -2.54 -22.56 -9.48
CA MET A 5 -1.63 -22.29 -10.60
C MET A 5 -2.39 -21.91 -11.87
N ILE A 6 -3.52 -22.57 -12.14
CA ILE A 6 -4.38 -22.25 -13.28
C ILE A 6 -4.94 -20.83 -13.16
N TYR A 7 -5.46 -20.44 -11.99
CA TYR A 7 -5.97 -19.08 -11.80
C TYR A 7 -4.88 -18.02 -11.85
N ALA A 8 -3.74 -18.25 -11.20
CA ALA A 8 -2.61 -17.33 -11.24
C ALA A 8 -2.13 -17.11 -12.69
N ALA A 9 -1.91 -18.21 -13.42
CA ALA A 9 -1.52 -18.15 -14.83
C ALA A 9 -2.59 -17.47 -15.70
N GLY A 10 -3.87 -17.79 -15.50
CA GLY A 10 -4.98 -17.20 -16.24
C GLY A 10 -5.07 -15.68 -16.05
N VAL A 11 -4.94 -15.20 -14.81
CA VAL A 11 -4.94 -13.75 -14.50
C VAL A 11 -3.73 -13.07 -15.13
N THR A 12 -2.54 -13.64 -14.96
CA THR A 12 -1.31 -13.09 -15.55
C THR A 12 -1.42 -13.00 -17.08
N VAL A 13 -1.82 -14.08 -17.74
CA VAL A 13 -2.01 -14.12 -19.19
C VAL A 13 -3.09 -13.13 -19.62
N GLY A 14 -4.21 -13.04 -18.90
CA GLY A 14 -5.29 -12.11 -19.21
C GLY A 14 -4.83 -10.65 -19.18
N VAL A 15 -4.08 -10.25 -18.15
CA VAL A 15 -3.53 -8.89 -18.02
C VAL A 15 -2.59 -8.56 -19.17
N PHE A 16 -1.63 -9.43 -19.47
CA PHE A 16 -0.68 -9.20 -20.54
C PHE A 16 -1.33 -9.23 -21.93
N LEU A 17 -2.26 -10.15 -22.18
CA LEU A 17 -2.97 -10.23 -23.44
C LEU A 17 -3.75 -8.95 -23.70
N LEU A 18 -4.49 -8.44 -22.71
CA LEU A 18 -5.22 -7.17 -22.85
C LEU A 18 -4.29 -5.98 -23.08
N TYR A 19 -3.16 -5.92 -22.36
CA TYR A 19 -2.15 -4.89 -22.56
C TYR A 19 -1.59 -4.91 -23.98
N PHE A 20 -1.11 -6.07 -24.46
CA PHE A 20 -0.51 -6.20 -25.79
C PHE A 20 -1.52 -6.01 -26.90
N LEU A 21 -2.76 -6.48 -26.73
CA LEU A 21 -3.85 -6.23 -27.67
C LEU A 21 -4.13 -4.73 -27.78
N GLY A 22 -4.17 -4.02 -26.64
CA GLY A 22 -4.36 -2.57 -26.60
C GLY A 22 -3.25 -1.83 -27.34
N VAL A 23 -1.99 -2.19 -27.09
CA VAL A 23 -0.84 -1.58 -27.77
C VAL A 23 -0.83 -1.91 -29.28
N ALA A 24 -1.16 -3.15 -29.66
CA ALA A 24 -1.12 -3.59 -31.06
C ALA A 24 -2.24 -2.98 -31.92
N LEU A 25 -3.42 -2.74 -31.33
CA LEU A 25 -4.57 -2.15 -32.03
C LEU A 25 -4.57 -0.62 -31.96
N ALA A 26 -3.84 0.00 -31.03
CA ALA A 26 -3.81 1.45 -30.88
C ALA A 26 -3.13 2.12 -32.09
N PRO A 27 -3.72 3.20 -32.63
CA PRO A 27 -3.08 3.98 -33.69
C PRO A 27 -1.82 4.67 -33.16
N TYR A 28 -0.67 4.37 -33.76
CA TYR A 28 0.61 4.94 -33.37
C TYR A 28 0.91 6.23 -34.14
N ALA A 29 0.83 7.37 -33.45
CA ALA A 29 1.14 8.70 -33.99
C ALA A 29 1.87 9.55 -32.93
N PRO A 30 3.16 9.26 -32.66
CA PRO A 30 3.96 9.99 -31.69
C PRO A 30 4.18 11.44 -32.15
N ASP A 31 4.24 12.35 -31.19
CA ASP A 31 4.46 13.77 -31.41
C ASP A 31 5.12 14.35 -30.15
N SER A 32 5.97 15.37 -30.28
CA SER A 32 6.71 15.93 -29.15
C SER A 32 5.79 16.47 -28.05
N VAL A 33 4.58 16.91 -28.42
CA VAL A 33 3.56 17.37 -27.45
C VAL A 33 2.90 16.19 -26.73
N LYS A 34 2.76 15.03 -27.39
CA LYS A 34 2.14 13.82 -26.79
C LYS A 34 3.10 13.06 -25.87
N ASP A 35 4.40 13.22 -26.11
CA ASP A 35 5.46 12.60 -25.31
C ASP A 35 5.84 13.43 -24.07
N ASP A 36 5.30 14.66 -23.93
CA ASP A 36 5.55 15.54 -22.79
C ASP A 36 4.52 15.33 -21.65
N HIS A 37 4.88 15.74 -20.44
CA HIS A 37 3.99 15.68 -19.28
C HIS A 37 2.86 16.70 -19.41
N PHE A 38 1.63 16.24 -19.21
CA PHE A 38 0.49 17.14 -19.22
C PHE A 38 0.45 18.01 -17.95
N GLU A 39 0.90 19.26 -18.05
CA GLU A 39 0.74 20.28 -17.01
C GLU A 39 -0.22 21.39 -17.46
N CYS A 40 -1.42 21.02 -17.94
CA CYS A 40 -2.44 21.96 -18.41
C CYS A 40 -1.96 22.90 -19.53
N GLY A 41 -0.98 22.49 -20.34
CA GLY A 41 -0.36 23.29 -21.39
C GLY A 41 0.74 24.26 -20.91
N LEU A 42 1.13 24.18 -19.64
CA LEU A 42 2.30 24.87 -19.12
C LEU A 42 3.55 23.99 -19.27
N PRO A 43 4.75 24.58 -19.41
CA PRO A 43 5.98 23.82 -19.37
C PRO A 43 6.17 23.19 -17.99
N ALA A 44 6.76 21.99 -17.95
CA ALA A 44 6.94 21.23 -16.72
C ALA A 44 7.57 22.07 -15.58
N SER A 45 6.90 22.12 -14.42
CA SER A 45 7.31 22.98 -13.30
C SER A 45 8.69 22.59 -12.73
N SER A 46 9.14 21.34 -12.90
CA SER A 46 10.49 20.87 -12.56
C SER A 46 10.80 19.51 -13.19
N ALA A 47 12.06 19.28 -13.59
CA ALA A 47 12.54 17.99 -14.12
C ALA A 47 12.52 16.84 -13.08
N VAL A 48 12.38 17.18 -11.79
CA VAL A 48 12.32 16.25 -10.66
C VAL A 48 11.06 16.61 -9.87
N PRO A 49 10.23 15.63 -9.45
CA PRO A 49 9.07 15.92 -8.62
C PRO A 49 9.46 16.74 -7.39
N LYS A 50 8.69 17.80 -7.07
CA LYS A 50 8.91 18.60 -5.86
C LYS A 50 8.94 17.69 -4.63
N LYS A 51 9.76 18.08 -3.63
CA LYS A 51 10.02 17.36 -2.38
C LYS A 51 8.76 16.64 -1.88
N ALA A 52 8.85 15.31 -1.77
CA ALA A 52 7.75 14.46 -1.34
C ALA A 52 7.12 15.00 -0.05
N ASN A 53 5.79 15.04 -0.02
CA ASN A 53 5.05 15.41 1.19
C ASN A 53 5.30 14.33 2.25
N PHE A 54 6.21 14.60 3.20
CA PHE A 54 6.54 13.70 4.31
C PHE A 54 5.36 13.46 5.26
N GLY A 55 4.24 14.19 5.14
CA GLY A 55 3.04 13.94 5.93
C GLY A 55 2.49 12.52 5.73
N PHE A 56 2.59 11.96 4.52
CA PHE A 56 2.11 10.59 4.26
C PHE A 56 3.04 9.50 4.81
N PHE A 57 4.28 9.84 5.17
CA PHE A 57 5.26 8.88 5.66
C PHE A 57 4.86 8.29 7.02
N VAL A 58 4.22 9.09 7.88
CA VAL A 58 3.72 8.62 9.19
C VAL A 58 2.67 7.52 9.02
N TYR A 59 1.75 7.68 8.05
CA TYR A 59 0.76 6.66 7.73
C TYR A 59 1.38 5.39 7.15
N ALA A 60 2.43 5.52 6.33
CA ALA A 60 3.15 4.36 5.81
C ALA A 60 3.82 3.53 6.93
N ILE A 61 4.43 4.20 7.92
CA ILE A 61 4.99 3.51 9.09
C ILE A 61 3.88 2.87 9.93
N MET A 62 2.79 3.59 10.19
CA MET A 62 1.66 3.03 10.94
C MET A 62 1.04 1.82 10.23
N PHE A 63 0.99 1.84 8.90
CA PHE A 63 0.56 0.69 8.10
C PHE A 63 1.46 -0.53 8.34
N ILE A 64 2.78 -0.38 8.29
CA ILE A 64 3.72 -1.48 8.54
C ILE A 64 3.55 -2.05 9.96
N VAL A 65 3.42 -1.18 10.96
CA VAL A 65 3.19 -1.60 12.35
C VAL A 65 1.89 -2.39 12.47
N ALA A 66 0.79 -1.88 11.92
CA ALA A 66 -0.51 -2.54 11.96
C ALA A 66 -0.51 -3.89 11.21
N ASP A 67 0.17 -3.98 10.06
CA ASP A 67 0.30 -5.20 9.26
C ASP A 67 1.04 -6.30 10.03
N MET A 68 2.19 -5.96 10.63
CA MET A 68 2.96 -6.90 11.47
C MET A 68 2.16 -7.32 12.71
N THR A 69 1.44 -6.40 13.35
CA THR A 69 0.54 -6.71 14.47
C THR A 69 -0.57 -7.68 14.05
N GLY A 70 -1.19 -7.47 12.89
CA GLY A 70 -2.18 -8.37 12.33
C GLY A 70 -1.62 -9.77 12.13
N LEU A 71 -0.43 -9.88 11.52
CA LEU A 71 0.26 -11.17 11.35
C LEU A 71 0.47 -11.88 12.70
N PHE A 72 0.94 -11.18 13.73
CA PHE A 72 1.11 -11.79 15.06
C PHE A 72 -0.23 -12.23 15.68
N PHE A 73 -1.31 -11.48 15.48
CA PHE A 73 -2.64 -11.90 15.93
C PHE A 73 -3.12 -13.18 15.25
N THR A 74 -2.84 -13.37 13.97
CA THR A 74 -3.25 -14.59 13.25
C THR A 74 -2.62 -15.85 13.83
N LEU A 75 -1.43 -15.77 14.44
CA LEU A 75 -0.79 -16.89 15.11
C LEU A 75 -1.60 -17.37 16.33
N PHE A 76 -2.27 -16.46 17.02
CA PHE A 76 -3.08 -16.79 18.21
C PHE A 76 -4.45 -17.35 17.86
N VAL A 77 -4.97 -17.13 16.65
CA VAL A 77 -6.30 -17.62 16.20
C VAL A 77 -6.39 -19.15 16.24
N TYR A 78 -5.28 -19.84 15.96
CA TYR A 78 -5.25 -21.31 15.91
C TYR A 78 -4.98 -21.96 17.27
N SER A 79 -4.88 -21.18 18.35
CA SER A 79 -4.53 -21.67 19.68
C SER A 79 -5.70 -21.50 20.65
N GLU A 80 -6.24 -22.62 21.14
CA GLU A 80 -7.36 -22.64 22.09
C GLU A 80 -6.91 -22.56 23.57
N SER A 81 -5.60 -22.45 23.82
CA SER A 81 -5.08 -22.46 25.19
C SER A 81 -5.34 -21.13 25.91
N LYS A 82 -5.76 -21.22 27.19
CA LYS A 82 -5.97 -20.03 28.04
C LYS A 82 -4.72 -19.16 28.16
N HIS A 83 -3.54 -19.79 28.19
CA HIS A 83 -2.26 -19.10 28.25
C HIS A 83 -2.01 -18.25 26.99
N SER A 84 -2.27 -18.80 25.82
CA SER A 84 -2.16 -18.10 24.54
C SER A 84 -3.14 -16.93 24.43
N SER A 85 -4.39 -17.12 24.90
CA SER A 85 -5.39 -16.04 24.94
C SER A 85 -4.97 -14.90 25.87
N LEU A 86 -4.34 -15.20 27.01
CA LEU A 86 -3.79 -14.20 27.92
C LEU A 86 -2.65 -13.42 27.25
N ILE A 87 -1.72 -14.10 26.59
CA ILE A 87 -0.62 -13.44 25.86
C ILE A 87 -1.18 -12.53 24.75
N ALA A 88 -2.14 -13.02 23.98
CA ALA A 88 -2.78 -12.25 22.91
C ALA A 88 -3.50 -11.01 23.45
N SER A 89 -4.19 -11.10 24.61
CA SER A 89 -4.86 -9.95 25.21
C SER A 89 -3.87 -8.91 25.76
N LEU A 90 -2.77 -9.34 26.37
CA LEU A 90 -1.69 -8.43 26.78
C LEU A 90 -1.06 -7.72 25.59
N PHE A 91 -0.76 -8.46 24.52
CA PHE A 91 -0.24 -7.89 23.28
C PHE A 91 -1.21 -6.88 22.68
N ALA A 92 -2.52 -7.17 22.67
CA ALA A 92 -3.55 -6.24 22.21
C ALA A 92 -3.59 -4.94 23.00
N ILE A 93 -3.47 -5.02 24.32
CA ILE A 93 -3.45 -3.83 25.18
C ILE A 93 -2.20 -2.98 24.87
N ILE A 94 -1.02 -3.59 24.75
CA ILE A 94 0.21 -2.89 24.41
C ILE A 94 0.07 -2.18 23.06
N MET A 95 -0.45 -2.87 22.05
CA MET A 95 -0.66 -2.29 20.73
C MET A 95 -1.69 -1.16 20.73
N ALA A 96 -2.80 -1.31 21.47
CA ALA A 96 -3.80 -0.26 21.61
C ALA A 96 -3.23 1.01 22.26
N VAL A 97 -2.42 0.86 23.30
CA VAL A 97 -1.72 1.98 23.95
C VAL A 97 -0.74 2.65 22.98
N ALA A 98 0.09 1.87 22.29
CA ALA A 98 1.07 2.39 21.34
C ALA A 98 0.42 3.19 20.21
N VAL A 99 -0.65 2.66 19.60
CA VAL A 99 -1.40 3.35 18.54
C VAL A 99 -2.08 4.61 19.07
N THR A 100 -2.64 4.56 20.28
CA THR A 100 -3.27 5.74 20.89
C THR A 100 -2.28 6.87 21.12
N ILE A 101 -1.07 6.54 21.60
CA ILE A 101 0.02 7.52 21.78
C ILE A 101 0.44 8.08 20.41
N ALA A 102 0.70 7.22 19.43
CA ALA A 102 1.11 7.64 18.09
C ALA A 102 0.10 8.60 17.44
N MET A 103 -1.19 8.29 17.55
CA MET A 103 -2.26 9.14 17.02
C MET A 103 -2.38 10.47 17.78
N LYS A 104 -2.17 10.46 19.10
CA LYS A 104 -2.16 11.68 19.91
C LYS A 104 -1.00 12.60 19.51
N GLU A 105 0.20 12.05 19.35
CA GLU A 105 1.39 12.81 18.93
C GLU A 105 1.24 13.36 17.51
N HIS A 106 0.70 12.57 16.57
CA HIS A 106 0.39 13.05 15.21
C HIS A 106 -0.57 14.24 15.26
N LYS A 107 -1.66 14.13 16.02
CA LYS A 107 -2.63 15.23 16.18
C LYS A 107 -2.01 16.44 16.85
N HIS A 108 -1.10 16.26 17.81
CA HIS A 108 -0.41 17.39 18.43
C HIS A 108 0.48 18.12 17.42
N ALA A 109 1.25 17.38 16.62
CA ALA A 109 2.12 17.95 15.59
C ALA A 109 1.35 18.68 14.48
N GLU A 110 0.15 18.22 14.12
CA GLU A 110 -0.70 18.88 13.13
C GLU A 110 -1.32 20.20 13.63
N ASN A 111 -1.55 20.32 14.94
CA ASN A 111 -2.15 21.50 15.56
C ASN A 111 -1.12 22.52 16.11
N SER A 112 0.18 22.23 15.99
CA SER A 112 1.28 23.12 16.41
C SER A 112 1.88 23.86 15.22
#